data_AF-A0A4Z0PUB4-F1
#
_entry.id   AF-A0A4Z0PUB4-F1
#
_cell.length_a   1.000
_cell.length_b   1.000
_cell.length_c   1.000
_cell.angle_alpha   90.00
_cell.angle_beta   90.00
_cell.angle_gamma   90.00
#
_symmetry.space_group_name_H-M   'P 1'
#
loop_
_entity.id
_entity.type
_entity.pdbx_description
1 polymer ?
#
loop_
_entity_poly.entity_id
_entity_poly.type
_entity_poly.pdbx_seq_one_letter_code
_entity_poly.pdbx_strand_id
1 'polypeptide(L)'
;METLTELLTFWQTQAGKLGEQTLQHIGLTAASLLLAVLLGLPLGLWLSRRPRWAPAVLGVAGALQTVPSIALLGFLIPLLGIGPRPAIFALFLYSLLPIIRNTLAGIQGVSPAVVEAARGLGLTDGQVLRRVELPLALPVVFAGIRTATVINVGVATLAAYVAAGGLGEFIFGGIALNNPVMILAGALPAAALALGFDAALAGLQRLSARRLIRVGAGLLVLLPLLGGLYLLPRATGKLLAGFSPEFVGRADGLPGLKTAYRLRRLPSVVLAPALVYEAARHQDVDLIDGYSTDGRIRAYDLRVLRDDRRVFPPYYAAPVVRPALLRQHPELTAVLAQLAGQISDSVMTNLNYRVDYLHQEPRAVAHAFLRRRGLWRQPRPAAPGAAVVRLGSKIFAEQYILLEMYAALIRGNTNLAVETKTGLGGTTICFEALRTGAIDLYPEYTGTGLLVLLQPSAAVLDSLGGRPPAVFGYVQREFRRRYGLEWLAPLGFNNTYALLMRQQQARQLGITSISQLSRYLR
;
A
#
# COMPACT_ATOMS: atom_id res chain seq x y z
N MET A 1 -1.72 -12.10 28.49
CA MET A 1 -2.95 -11.40 28.92
C MET A 1 -2.97 -9.96 28.43
N GLU A 2 -1.84 -9.23 28.46
CA GLU A 2 -1.75 -7.84 27.95
C GLU A 2 -2.24 -7.66 26.51
N THR A 3 -1.77 -8.49 25.57
CA THR A 3 -2.17 -8.40 24.15
C THR A 3 -3.67 -8.61 23.92
N LEU A 4 -4.33 -9.43 24.76
CA LEU A 4 -5.77 -9.65 24.68
C LEU A 4 -6.54 -8.43 25.18
N THR A 5 -6.09 -7.83 26.29
CA THR A 5 -6.66 -6.58 26.80
C THR A 5 -6.50 -5.45 25.79
N GLU A 6 -5.31 -5.29 25.19
CA GLU A 6 -5.05 -4.30 24.14
C GLU A 6 -5.94 -4.50 22.92
N LEU A 7 -6.15 -5.75 22.49
CA LEU A 7 -7.04 -6.09 21.39
C LEU A 7 -8.49 -5.73 21.70
N LEU A 8 -8.98 -6.07 22.90
CA LEU A 8 -10.33 -5.72 23.33
C LEU A 8 -10.53 -4.20 23.40
N THR A 9 -9.55 -3.47 23.95
CA THR A 9 -9.57 -2.01 23.97
C THR A 9 -9.53 -1.43 22.55
N PHE A 10 -8.74 -2.01 21.65
CA PHE A 10 -8.68 -1.59 20.25
C PHE A 10 -10.04 -1.79 19.57
N TRP A 11 -10.68 -2.95 19.72
CA TRP A 11 -12.01 -3.21 19.19
C TRP A 11 -13.07 -2.27 19.76
N GLN A 12 -13.05 -2.01 21.07
CA GLN A 12 -13.96 -1.02 21.68
C GLN A 12 -13.75 0.38 21.10
N THR A 13 -12.49 0.81 20.98
CA THR A 13 -12.13 2.14 20.48
C THR A 13 -12.45 2.30 18.99
N GLN A 14 -12.31 1.24 18.20
CA GLN A 14 -12.51 1.24 16.75
C GLN A 14 -13.84 0.59 16.32
N ALA A 15 -14.78 0.34 17.24
CA ALA A 15 -15.99 -0.46 16.99
C ALA A 15 -16.79 0.01 15.77
N GLY A 16 -16.97 1.33 15.62
CA GLY A 16 -17.68 1.91 14.48
C GLY A 16 -16.99 1.61 13.15
N LYS A 17 -15.67 1.84 13.08
CA LYS A 17 -14.87 1.56 11.88
C LYS A 17 -14.82 0.06 11.59
N LEU A 18 -14.66 -0.78 12.62
CA LEU A 18 -14.67 -2.23 12.48
C LEU A 18 -16.00 -2.73 11.89
N GLY A 19 -17.12 -2.18 12.35
CA GLY A 19 -18.45 -2.48 11.83
C GLY A 19 -18.61 -2.09 10.35
N GLU A 20 -18.21 -0.88 9.98
CA GLU A 20 -18.22 -0.42 8.58
C GLU A 20 -17.39 -1.34 7.67
N GLN A 21 -16.17 -1.65 8.09
CA GLN A 21 -15.25 -2.50 7.33
C GLN A 21 -15.76 -3.95 7.25
N THR A 22 -16.43 -4.45 8.29
CA THR A 22 -17.10 -5.76 8.27
C THR A 22 -18.21 -5.79 7.22
N LEU A 23 -19.07 -4.77 7.18
CA LEU A 23 -20.16 -4.67 6.19
C LEU A 23 -19.62 -4.58 4.77
N GLN A 24 -18.55 -3.80 4.55
CA GLN A 24 -17.88 -3.73 3.25
C GLN A 24 -17.30 -5.09 2.84
N HIS A 25 -16.66 -5.80 3.77
CA HIS A 25 -16.10 -7.14 3.52
C HIS A 25 -17.19 -8.14 3.10
N ILE A 26 -18.33 -8.11 3.78
CA ILE A 26 -19.51 -8.93 3.44
C ILE A 26 -20.07 -8.52 2.08
N GLY A 27 -20.20 -7.22 1.80
CA GLY A 27 -20.74 -6.73 0.53
C GLY A 27 -19.87 -7.09 -0.67
N LEU A 28 -18.55 -6.91 -0.57
CA LEU A 28 -17.59 -7.28 -1.62
C LEU A 28 -17.63 -8.77 -1.92
N THR A 29 -17.62 -9.61 -0.88
CA THR A 29 -17.63 -11.07 -1.00
C THR A 29 -18.96 -11.59 -1.53
N ALA A 30 -20.09 -11.03 -1.09
CA ALA A 30 -21.41 -11.42 -1.58
C ALA A 30 -21.61 -11.05 -3.06
N ALA A 31 -21.20 -9.84 -3.46
CA ALA A 31 -21.31 -9.38 -4.85
C ALA A 31 -20.44 -10.22 -5.80
N SER A 32 -19.18 -10.51 -5.42
CA SER A 32 -18.30 -11.34 -6.23
C SER A 32 -18.75 -12.80 -6.31
N LEU A 33 -19.26 -13.36 -5.21
CA LEU A 33 -19.80 -14.73 -5.18
C LEU A 33 -21.06 -14.84 -6.04
N LEU A 34 -21.95 -13.85 -6.01
CA LEU A 34 -23.14 -13.83 -6.86
C LEU A 34 -22.76 -13.91 -8.34
N LEU A 35 -21.82 -13.09 -8.80
CA LEU A 35 -21.32 -13.13 -10.18
C LEU A 35 -20.72 -14.49 -10.52
N ALA A 36 -19.96 -15.07 -9.58
CA ALA A 36 -19.32 -16.37 -9.78
C ALA A 36 -20.34 -17.51 -9.85
N VAL A 37 -21.42 -17.46 -9.08
CA VAL A 37 -22.53 -18.43 -9.13
C VAL A 37 -23.33 -18.27 -10.43
N LEU A 38 -23.66 -17.04 -10.82
CA LEU A 38 -24.43 -16.75 -12.02
C LEU A 38 -23.72 -17.17 -13.31
N LEU A 39 -22.39 -17.13 -13.35
CA LEU A 39 -21.61 -17.60 -14.50
C LEU A 39 -21.14 -19.06 -14.34
N GLY A 40 -20.62 -19.41 -13.16
CA GLY A 40 -19.97 -20.68 -12.89
C GLY A 40 -20.93 -21.87 -12.92
N LEU A 41 -22.16 -21.72 -12.42
CA LEU A 41 -23.15 -22.80 -12.48
C LEU A 41 -23.58 -23.09 -13.92
N PRO A 42 -24.05 -22.12 -14.74
CA PRO A 42 -24.39 -22.39 -16.13
C PRO A 42 -23.22 -22.94 -16.94
N LEU A 43 -22.01 -22.40 -16.72
CA LEU A 43 -20.80 -22.87 -17.42
C LEU A 43 -20.46 -24.32 -17.04
N GLY A 44 -20.54 -24.69 -15.75
CA GLY A 44 -20.33 -26.06 -15.30
C GLY A 44 -21.37 -27.04 -15.86
N LEU A 45 -22.63 -26.62 -15.94
CA LEU A 45 -23.72 -27.41 -16.55
C LEU A 45 -23.55 -27.55 -18.07
N TRP A 46 -23.06 -26.51 -18.75
CA TRP A 46 -22.76 -26.58 -20.17
C TRP A 46 -21.58 -27.54 -20.46
N LEU A 47 -20.54 -27.48 -19.64
CA LEU A 47 -19.37 -28.35 -19.75
C LEU A 47 -19.69 -29.82 -19.49
N SER A 48 -20.65 -30.14 -18.61
CA SER A 48 -21.06 -31.53 -18.36
C SER A 48 -21.66 -32.19 -19.59
N ARG A 49 -22.29 -31.40 -20.47
CA ARG A 49 -22.82 -31.87 -21.76
C ARG A 49 -21.80 -31.78 -22.90
N ARG A 50 -20.71 -31.03 -22.73
CA ARG A 50 -19.64 -30.88 -23.72
C ARG A 50 -18.25 -31.16 -23.13
N PRO A 51 -17.98 -32.41 -22.71
CA PRO A 51 -16.78 -32.76 -21.95
C PRO A 51 -15.47 -32.44 -22.69
N ARG A 52 -15.48 -32.38 -24.02
CA ARG A 52 -14.32 -31.97 -24.84
C ARG A 52 -13.76 -30.59 -24.46
N TRP A 53 -14.60 -29.66 -24.00
CA TRP A 53 -14.17 -28.30 -23.62
C TRP A 53 -13.77 -28.18 -22.14
N ALA A 54 -14.09 -29.18 -21.31
CA ALA A 54 -13.86 -29.11 -19.87
C ALA A 54 -12.38 -28.93 -19.50
N PRO A 55 -11.41 -29.67 -20.08
CA PRO A 55 -9.99 -29.47 -19.75
C PRO A 55 -9.50 -28.06 -20.07
N ALA A 56 -9.90 -27.49 -21.21
CA ALA A 56 -9.50 -26.15 -21.62
C ALA A 56 -10.07 -25.06 -20.69
N VAL A 57 -11.37 -25.11 -20.40
CA VAL A 57 -12.02 -24.10 -19.54
C VAL A 57 -11.53 -24.20 -18.09
N LEU A 58 -11.38 -25.42 -17.56
CA LEU A 58 -10.80 -25.62 -16.23
C LEU A 58 -9.33 -25.20 -16.18
N GLY A 59 -8.57 -25.43 -17.25
CA GLY A 59 -7.19 -24.96 -17.38
C GLY A 59 -7.09 -23.44 -17.33
N VAL A 60 -7.94 -22.72 -18.07
CA VAL A 60 -8.00 -21.26 -18.06
C VAL A 60 -8.44 -20.72 -16.69
N ALA A 61 -9.51 -21.27 -16.11
CA ALA A 61 -9.97 -20.87 -14.78
C ALA A 61 -8.92 -21.16 -13.69
N GLY A 62 -8.19 -22.26 -13.81
CA GLY A 62 -7.03 -22.60 -12.99
C GLY A 62 -5.92 -21.58 -13.12
N ALA A 63 -5.48 -21.30 -14.35
CA ALA A 63 -4.44 -20.31 -14.63
C ALA A 63 -4.77 -18.93 -14.05
N LEU A 64 -6.02 -18.46 -14.20
CA LEU A 64 -6.46 -17.20 -13.62
C LEU A 64 -6.38 -17.19 -12.09
N GLN A 65 -6.69 -18.30 -11.42
CA GLN A 65 -6.59 -18.42 -9.97
C GLN A 65 -5.14 -18.50 -9.47
N THR A 66 -4.18 -18.93 -10.31
CA THR A 66 -2.76 -18.97 -9.95
C THR A 66 -2.07 -17.61 -9.99
N VAL A 67 -2.64 -16.61 -10.67
CA VAL A 67 -2.07 -15.26 -10.71
C VAL A 67 -2.13 -14.66 -9.31
N PRO A 68 -1.00 -14.25 -8.68
CA PRO A 68 -1.02 -13.69 -7.34
C PRO A 68 -2.04 -12.56 -7.23
N SER A 69 -2.94 -12.65 -6.27
CA SER A 69 -4.11 -11.76 -6.12
C SER A 69 -3.72 -10.28 -6.01
N ILE A 70 -2.63 -9.97 -5.31
CA ILE A 70 -2.10 -8.59 -5.24
C ILE A 70 -1.66 -8.09 -6.63
N ALA A 71 -0.98 -8.94 -7.42
CA ALA A 71 -0.55 -8.60 -8.77
C ALA A 71 -1.73 -8.45 -9.73
N LEU A 72 -2.73 -9.34 -9.62
CA LEU A 72 -3.97 -9.26 -10.38
C LEU A 72 -4.71 -7.94 -10.09
N LEU A 73 -4.82 -7.56 -8.82
CA LEU A 73 -5.44 -6.29 -8.43
C LEU A 73 -4.68 -5.10 -9.05
N GLY A 74 -3.35 -5.08 -8.98
CA GLY A 74 -2.53 -4.05 -9.60
C GLY A 74 -2.73 -3.95 -11.13
N PHE A 75 -2.84 -5.10 -11.81
CA PHE A 75 -3.10 -5.17 -13.25
C PHE A 75 -4.50 -4.67 -13.63
N LEU A 76 -5.49 -4.82 -12.75
CA LEU A 76 -6.87 -4.38 -13.02
C LEU A 76 -7.07 -2.87 -12.83
N ILE A 77 -6.17 -2.16 -12.16
CA ILE A 77 -6.32 -0.72 -11.89
C ILE A 77 -6.39 0.11 -13.18
N PRO A 78 -5.50 -0.06 -14.18
CA PRO A 78 -5.63 0.66 -15.45
C PRO A 78 -6.92 0.37 -16.22
N LEU A 79 -7.55 -0.79 -15.98
CA LEU A 79 -8.73 -1.26 -16.72
C LEU A 79 -10.05 -0.87 -16.03
N LEU A 80 -10.10 -0.97 -14.70
CA LEU A 80 -11.33 -0.87 -13.90
C LEU A 80 -11.30 0.29 -12.89
N GLY A 81 -10.17 1.02 -12.81
CA GLY A 81 -9.93 2.06 -11.82
C GLY A 81 -9.57 1.52 -10.44
N ILE A 82 -9.52 2.41 -9.45
CA ILE A 82 -9.29 2.08 -8.04
C ILE A 82 -10.64 1.86 -7.34
N GLY A 83 -10.67 0.99 -6.33
CA GLY A 83 -11.82 0.77 -5.47
C GLY A 83 -12.47 -0.61 -5.63
N PRO A 84 -13.81 -0.72 -5.48
CA PRO A 84 -14.50 -2.00 -5.41
C PRO A 84 -14.54 -2.79 -6.71
N ARG A 85 -14.51 -2.14 -7.87
CA ARG A 85 -14.65 -2.81 -9.18
C ARG A 85 -13.52 -3.83 -9.45
N PRO A 86 -12.22 -3.47 -9.38
CA PRO A 86 -11.14 -4.45 -9.54
C PRO A 86 -11.18 -5.54 -8.46
N ALA A 87 -11.56 -5.19 -7.22
CA ALA A 87 -11.69 -6.16 -6.14
C ALA A 87 -12.78 -7.21 -6.43
N ILE A 88 -14.01 -6.77 -6.75
CA ILE A 88 -15.13 -7.67 -7.07
C ILE A 88 -14.76 -8.56 -8.26
N PHE A 89 -14.11 -8.01 -9.30
CA PHE A 89 -13.70 -8.78 -10.46
C PHE A 89 -12.65 -9.83 -10.12
N ALA A 90 -11.59 -9.48 -9.38
CA ALA A 90 -10.58 -10.45 -8.95
C ALA A 90 -11.18 -11.57 -8.09
N LEU A 91 -12.02 -11.20 -7.11
CA LEU A 91 -12.70 -12.14 -6.23
C LEU A 91 -13.66 -13.07 -6.98
N PHE A 92 -14.35 -12.54 -8.00
CA PHE A 92 -15.18 -13.31 -8.92
C PHE A 92 -14.34 -14.37 -9.65
N LEU A 93 -13.21 -13.99 -10.24
CA LEU A 93 -12.32 -14.92 -10.96
C LEU A 93 -11.82 -16.05 -10.06
N TYR A 94 -11.43 -15.72 -8.83
CA TYR A 94 -10.96 -16.69 -7.84
C TYR A 94 -12.05 -17.67 -7.39
N SER A 95 -13.32 -17.25 -7.47
CA SER A 95 -14.48 -18.04 -7.07
C SER A 95 -15.00 -18.96 -8.19
N LEU A 96 -14.63 -18.71 -9.46
CA LEU A 96 -15.13 -19.47 -10.61
C LEU A 96 -14.71 -20.94 -10.60
N LEU A 97 -13.42 -21.22 -10.40
CA LEU A 97 -12.89 -22.58 -10.57
C LEU A 97 -13.56 -23.60 -9.63
N PRO A 98 -13.68 -23.35 -8.31
CA PRO A 98 -14.36 -24.30 -7.42
C PRO A 98 -15.82 -24.55 -7.82
N ILE A 99 -16.54 -23.52 -8.26
CA ILE A 99 -17.95 -23.63 -8.68
C ILE A 99 -18.07 -24.46 -9.95
N ILE A 100 -17.29 -24.14 -10.99
CA ILE A 100 -17.33 -24.87 -12.27
C ILE A 100 -16.93 -26.33 -12.06
N ARG A 101 -15.82 -26.57 -11.36
CA ARG A 101 -15.27 -27.92 -11.14
C ARG A 101 -16.24 -28.81 -10.35
N ASN A 102 -16.83 -28.30 -9.28
CA ASN A 102 -17.77 -29.08 -8.47
C ASN A 102 -19.13 -29.25 -9.15
N THR A 103 -19.57 -28.29 -9.97
CA THR A 103 -20.79 -28.47 -10.77
C THR A 103 -20.60 -29.60 -11.79
N LEU A 104 -19.47 -29.61 -12.48
CA LEU A 104 -19.12 -30.68 -13.42
C LEU A 104 -19.03 -32.04 -12.71
N ALA A 105 -18.26 -32.11 -11.60
CA ALA A 105 -18.10 -33.33 -10.83
C ALA A 105 -19.42 -33.85 -10.23
N GLY A 106 -20.29 -32.94 -9.78
CA GLY A 106 -21.59 -33.30 -9.24
C GLY A 106 -22.49 -33.97 -10.27
N ILE A 107 -22.55 -33.43 -11.49
CA ILE A 107 -23.35 -34.03 -12.57
C ILE A 107 -22.74 -35.35 -13.06
N GLN A 108 -21.42 -35.39 -13.26
CA GLN A 108 -20.72 -36.60 -13.70
C GLN A 108 -20.72 -37.73 -12.66
N GLY A 109 -20.86 -37.39 -11.38
CA GLY A 109 -20.95 -38.35 -10.28
C GLY A 109 -22.33 -39.02 -10.15
N VAL A 110 -23.33 -38.59 -10.91
CA VAL A 110 -24.66 -39.22 -10.90
C VAL A 110 -24.57 -40.59 -11.59
N SER A 111 -25.09 -41.63 -10.93
CA SER A 111 -25.03 -43.01 -11.44
C SER A 111 -25.66 -43.13 -12.83
N PRO A 112 -24.94 -43.70 -13.82
CA PRO A 112 -25.48 -43.93 -15.17
C PRO A 112 -26.76 -44.74 -15.17
N ALA A 113 -26.90 -45.74 -14.28
CA ALA A 113 -28.09 -46.57 -14.17
C ALA A 113 -29.35 -45.76 -13.83
N VAL A 114 -29.21 -44.72 -13.01
CA VAL A 114 -30.33 -43.82 -12.66
C VAL A 114 -30.72 -42.95 -13.86
N VAL A 115 -29.73 -42.52 -14.64
CA VAL A 115 -29.96 -41.75 -15.87
C VAL A 115 -30.62 -42.60 -16.96
N GLU A 116 -30.17 -43.85 -17.15
CA GLU A 116 -30.75 -44.80 -18.08
C GLU A 116 -32.18 -45.18 -17.69
N ALA A 117 -32.44 -45.42 -16.39
CA ALA A 117 -33.80 -45.65 -15.89
C ALA A 117 -34.72 -44.46 -16.17
N ALA A 118 -34.25 -43.23 -15.96
CA ALA A 118 -35.01 -42.02 -16.25
C ALA A 118 -35.33 -41.89 -17.75
N ARG A 119 -34.37 -42.21 -18.63
CA ARG A 119 -34.58 -42.25 -20.09
C ARG A 119 -35.55 -43.37 -20.50
N GLY A 120 -35.48 -44.54 -19.86
CA GLY A 120 -36.41 -45.65 -20.06
C GLY A 120 -37.85 -45.30 -19.69
N LEU A 121 -38.05 -44.37 -18.75
CA LEU A 121 -39.35 -43.79 -18.40
C LEU A 121 -39.81 -42.66 -19.35
N GLY A 122 -39.07 -42.39 -20.43
CA GLY A 122 -39.42 -41.41 -21.45
C GLY A 122 -39.04 -39.96 -21.12
N LEU A 123 -38.18 -39.72 -20.12
CA LEU A 123 -37.74 -38.35 -19.83
C LEU A 123 -36.79 -37.84 -20.92
N THR A 124 -37.06 -36.61 -21.39
CA THR A 124 -36.16 -35.85 -22.28
C THR A 124 -34.85 -35.47 -21.56
N ASP A 125 -33.79 -35.17 -22.28
CA ASP A 125 -32.50 -34.76 -21.69
C ASP A 125 -32.61 -33.58 -20.71
N GLY A 126 -33.49 -32.62 -21.01
CA GLY A 126 -33.76 -31.49 -20.11
C GLY A 126 -34.54 -31.88 -18.85
N GLN A 127 -35.44 -32.86 -18.95
CA GLN A 127 -36.15 -33.42 -17.80
C GLN A 127 -35.22 -34.29 -16.95
N VAL A 128 -34.35 -35.10 -17.56
CA VAL A 128 -33.29 -35.85 -16.88
C VAL A 128 -32.40 -34.88 -16.09
N LEU A 129 -31.93 -33.81 -16.74
CA LEU A 129 -31.11 -32.79 -16.07
C LEU A 129 -31.82 -32.17 -14.87
N ARG A 130 -33.05 -31.68 -15.05
CA ARG A 130 -33.76 -30.90 -14.02
C ARG A 130 -34.34 -31.76 -12.90
N ARG A 131 -34.79 -32.99 -13.21
CA ARG A 131 -35.52 -33.85 -12.27
C ARG A 131 -34.66 -34.95 -11.66
N VAL A 132 -33.52 -35.28 -12.25
CA VAL A 132 -32.65 -36.39 -11.82
C VAL A 132 -31.25 -35.90 -11.51
N GLU A 133 -30.51 -35.41 -12.53
CA GLU A 133 -29.08 -35.08 -12.37
C GLU A 133 -28.87 -33.93 -11.39
N LEU A 134 -29.55 -32.79 -11.57
CA LEU A 134 -29.40 -31.62 -10.71
C LEU A 134 -29.74 -31.94 -9.25
N PRO A 135 -30.90 -32.51 -8.90
CA PRO A 135 -31.22 -32.87 -7.51
C PRO A 135 -30.17 -33.76 -6.84
N LEU A 136 -29.59 -34.72 -7.56
CA LEU A 136 -28.57 -35.64 -7.04
C LEU A 136 -27.19 -34.97 -6.96
N ALA A 137 -26.87 -34.05 -7.88
CA ALA A 137 -25.63 -33.31 -7.91
C ALA A 137 -25.55 -32.15 -6.91
N LEU A 138 -26.70 -31.64 -6.45
CA LEU A 138 -26.78 -30.44 -5.60
C LEU A 138 -25.85 -30.43 -4.38
N PRO A 139 -25.70 -31.53 -3.59
CA PRO A 139 -24.78 -31.52 -2.45
C PRO A 139 -23.33 -31.21 -2.85
N VAL A 140 -22.89 -31.68 -4.03
CA VAL A 140 -21.55 -31.40 -4.56
C VAL A 140 -21.46 -29.99 -5.12
N VAL A 141 -22.49 -29.52 -5.83
CA VAL A 141 -22.58 -28.12 -6.29
C VAL A 141 -22.45 -27.14 -5.11
N PHE A 142 -23.18 -27.40 -4.03
CA PHE A 142 -23.11 -26.60 -2.80
C PHE A 142 -21.73 -26.68 -2.13
N ALA A 143 -21.06 -27.84 -2.16
CA ALA A 143 -19.67 -27.94 -1.71
C ALA A 143 -18.74 -27.01 -2.51
N GLY A 144 -18.95 -26.90 -3.83
CA GLY A 144 -18.24 -25.95 -4.68
C GLY A 144 -18.46 -24.49 -4.31
N ILE A 145 -19.72 -24.11 -4.08
CA ILE A 145 -20.08 -22.75 -3.62
C ILE A 145 -19.47 -22.46 -2.25
N ARG A 146 -19.47 -23.44 -1.33
CA ARG A 146 -18.84 -23.35 -0.02
C ARG A 146 -17.33 -23.12 -0.12
N THR A 147 -16.61 -23.94 -0.90
CA THR A 147 -15.18 -23.75 -1.14
C THR A 147 -14.88 -22.38 -1.75
N ALA A 148 -15.66 -21.95 -2.76
CA ALA A 148 -15.52 -20.63 -3.36
C ALA A 148 -15.75 -19.51 -2.32
N THR A 149 -16.74 -19.65 -1.45
CA THR A 149 -17.05 -18.66 -0.40
C THR A 149 -15.87 -18.48 0.56
N VAL A 150 -15.27 -19.57 1.03
CA VAL A 150 -14.12 -19.51 1.95
C VAL A 150 -12.92 -18.83 1.30
N ILE A 151 -12.59 -19.21 0.06
CA ILE A 151 -11.51 -18.58 -0.72
C ILE A 151 -11.81 -17.09 -0.90
N ASN A 152 -13.03 -16.75 -1.30
CA ASN A 152 -13.47 -15.39 -1.55
C ASN A 152 -13.34 -14.51 -0.31
N VAL A 153 -13.82 -14.95 0.86
CA VAL A 153 -13.70 -14.18 2.11
C VAL A 153 -12.24 -13.97 2.52
N GLY A 154 -11.39 -14.98 2.37
CA GLY A 154 -9.96 -14.87 2.67
C GLY A 154 -9.26 -13.88 1.75
N VAL A 155 -9.44 -14.04 0.43
CA VAL A 155 -8.81 -13.18 -0.59
C VAL A 155 -9.34 -11.75 -0.55
N ALA A 156 -10.59 -11.53 -0.11
CA ALA A 156 -11.19 -10.21 0.02
C ALA A 156 -10.44 -9.30 1.01
N THR A 157 -9.62 -9.85 1.90
CA THR A 157 -8.72 -9.03 2.74
C THR A 157 -7.76 -8.19 1.89
N LEU A 158 -7.38 -8.67 0.70
CA LEU A 158 -6.49 -7.96 -0.22
C LEU A 158 -7.18 -6.80 -0.95
N ALA A 159 -8.51 -6.72 -0.91
CA ALA A 159 -9.28 -5.65 -1.54
C ALA A 159 -8.94 -4.27 -0.95
N ALA A 160 -8.49 -4.22 0.31
CA ALA A 160 -8.03 -3.01 0.97
C ALA A 160 -6.82 -2.36 0.25
N TYR A 161 -5.97 -3.13 -0.45
CA TYR A 161 -4.84 -2.57 -1.21
C TYR A 161 -5.29 -1.61 -2.31
N VAL A 162 -6.46 -1.85 -2.90
CA VAL A 162 -7.02 -1.03 -3.98
C VAL A 162 -8.13 -0.11 -3.48
N ALA A 163 -8.15 0.24 -2.19
CA ALA A 163 -9.19 1.05 -1.54
C ALA A 163 -10.63 0.55 -1.75
N ALA A 164 -10.82 -0.75 -1.94
CA ALA A 164 -12.16 -1.33 -1.87
C ALA A 164 -12.69 -1.37 -0.43
N GLY A 165 -11.80 -1.28 0.57
CA GLY A 165 -12.10 -1.39 1.99
C GLY A 165 -12.10 -2.85 2.46
N GLY A 166 -12.90 -3.14 3.48
CA GLY A 166 -12.96 -4.43 4.13
C GLY A 166 -12.02 -4.56 5.33
N LEU A 167 -12.12 -5.68 6.04
CA LEU A 167 -11.32 -5.97 7.24
C LEU A 167 -9.81 -6.01 6.97
N GLY A 168 -9.43 -6.18 5.71
CA GLY A 168 -8.06 -6.05 5.24
C GLY A 168 -7.40 -4.71 5.54
N GLU A 169 -8.18 -3.63 5.70
CA GLU A 169 -7.64 -2.31 6.02
C GLU A 169 -6.89 -2.31 7.36
N PHE A 170 -7.41 -3.04 8.36
CA PHE A 170 -6.72 -3.23 9.63
C PHE A 170 -5.49 -4.13 9.50
N ILE A 171 -5.55 -5.17 8.67
CA ILE A 171 -4.42 -6.07 8.43
C ILE A 171 -3.25 -5.32 7.83
N PHE A 172 -3.48 -4.58 6.74
CA PHE A 172 -2.41 -3.81 6.07
C PHE A 172 -1.95 -2.60 6.86
N GLY A 173 -2.86 -1.92 7.55
CA GLY A 173 -2.49 -0.88 8.52
C GLY A 173 -1.57 -1.43 9.60
N GLY A 174 -1.93 -2.56 10.21
CA GLY A 174 -1.12 -3.20 11.24
C GLY A 174 0.25 -3.66 10.73
N ILE A 175 0.33 -4.22 9.52
CA ILE A 175 1.60 -4.61 8.89
C ILE A 175 2.48 -3.37 8.68
N ALA A 176 1.94 -2.31 8.09
CA ALA A 176 2.72 -1.11 7.76
C ALA A 176 3.20 -0.35 9.02
N LEU A 177 2.43 -0.43 10.10
CA LEU A 177 2.75 0.20 11.39
C LEU A 177 3.51 -0.71 12.36
N ASN A 178 3.83 -1.94 11.96
CA ASN A 178 4.37 -2.98 12.84
C ASN A 178 3.55 -3.13 14.15
N ASN A 179 2.22 -3.09 14.04
CA ASN A 179 1.29 -3.16 15.16
C ASN A 179 0.53 -4.51 15.12
N PRO A 180 0.97 -5.52 15.90
CA PRO A 180 0.36 -6.86 15.87
C PRO A 180 -1.10 -6.86 16.37
N VAL A 181 -1.45 -5.97 17.29
CA VAL A 181 -2.84 -5.84 17.80
C VAL A 181 -3.77 -5.43 16.66
N MET A 182 -3.37 -4.47 15.84
CA MET A 182 -4.16 -4.03 14.68
C MET A 182 -4.27 -5.11 13.60
N ILE A 183 -3.21 -5.89 13.37
CA ILE A 183 -3.24 -7.04 12.45
C ILE A 183 -4.30 -8.04 12.91
N LEU A 184 -4.25 -8.44 14.18
CA LEU A 184 -5.20 -9.38 14.78
C LEU A 184 -6.63 -8.82 14.78
N ALA A 185 -6.79 -7.52 15.00
CA ALA A 185 -8.09 -6.85 14.98
C ALA A 185 -8.81 -6.94 13.63
N GLY A 186 -8.07 -7.05 12.52
CA GLY A 186 -8.64 -7.33 11.19
C GLY A 186 -8.69 -8.81 10.84
N ALA A 187 -7.63 -9.56 11.17
CA ALA A 187 -7.49 -10.97 10.79
C ALA A 187 -8.48 -11.89 11.51
N LEU A 188 -8.69 -11.70 12.82
CA LEU A 188 -9.59 -12.55 13.60
C LEU A 188 -11.06 -12.40 13.18
N PRO A 189 -11.61 -11.19 12.98
CA PRO A 189 -12.96 -11.05 12.44
C PRO A 189 -13.09 -11.60 11.01
N ALA A 190 -12.06 -11.44 10.16
CA ALA A 190 -12.09 -11.99 8.81
C ALA A 190 -12.11 -13.53 8.81
N ALA A 191 -11.30 -14.16 9.68
CA ALA A 191 -11.32 -15.60 9.88
C ALA A 191 -12.65 -16.08 10.48
N ALA A 192 -13.21 -15.35 11.46
CA ALA A 192 -14.50 -15.65 12.06
C ALA A 192 -15.64 -15.58 11.03
N LEU A 193 -15.61 -14.59 10.12
CA LEU A 193 -16.56 -14.51 9.00
C LEU A 193 -16.43 -15.70 8.06
N ALA A 194 -15.20 -16.07 7.67
CA ALA A 194 -14.96 -17.21 6.80
C ALA A 194 -15.47 -18.52 7.41
N LEU A 195 -15.16 -18.77 8.70
CA LEU A 195 -15.64 -19.92 9.45
C LEU A 195 -17.16 -19.90 9.65
N GLY A 196 -17.73 -18.73 9.92
CA GLY A 196 -19.18 -18.56 10.07
C GLY A 196 -19.93 -18.89 8.78
N PHE A 197 -19.47 -18.38 7.64
CA PHE A 197 -20.05 -18.69 6.33
C PHE A 197 -19.83 -20.15 5.94
N ASP A 198 -18.64 -20.70 6.22
CA ASP A 198 -18.36 -22.12 5.98
C ASP A 198 -19.30 -23.03 6.77
N ALA A 199 -19.46 -22.77 8.07
CA ALA A 199 -20.34 -23.53 8.96
C ALA A 199 -21.82 -23.40 8.55
N ALA A 200 -22.26 -22.19 8.18
CA ALA A 200 -23.63 -21.96 7.70
C ALA A 200 -23.91 -22.78 6.44
N LEU A 201 -23.01 -22.74 5.44
CA LEU A 201 -23.16 -23.51 4.20
C LEU A 201 -23.01 -25.02 4.43
N ALA A 202 -22.15 -25.45 5.35
CA ALA A 202 -22.01 -26.85 5.75
C ALA A 202 -23.30 -27.42 6.37
N GLY A 203 -23.96 -26.63 7.22
CA GLY A 203 -25.26 -27.00 7.79
C GLY A 203 -26.32 -27.20 6.70
N LEU A 204 -26.33 -26.33 5.68
CA LEU A 204 -27.23 -26.43 4.54
C LEU A 204 -26.97 -27.69 3.70
N GLN A 205 -25.71 -28.12 3.58
CA GLN A 205 -25.32 -29.31 2.80
C GLN A 205 -25.97 -30.62 3.29
N ARG A 206 -26.38 -30.70 4.58
CA ARG A 206 -27.06 -31.87 5.15
C ARG A 206 -28.55 -31.95 4.80
N LEU A 207 -29.10 -30.92 4.16
CA LEU A 207 -30.52 -30.87 3.81
C LEU A 207 -30.81 -31.74 2.59
N SER A 208 -32.06 -32.20 2.49
CA SER A 208 -32.52 -32.91 1.29
C SER A 208 -32.48 -32.00 0.06
N ALA A 209 -32.34 -32.59 -1.14
CA ALA A 209 -32.26 -31.86 -2.40
C ALA A 209 -33.39 -30.82 -2.58
N ARG A 210 -34.63 -31.17 -2.21
CA ARG A 210 -35.79 -30.25 -2.27
C ARG A 210 -35.66 -29.03 -1.37
N ARG A 211 -35.00 -29.17 -0.22
CA ARG A 211 -34.72 -28.04 0.69
C ARG A 211 -33.53 -27.22 0.17
N LEU A 212 -32.48 -27.88 -0.34
CA LEU A 212 -31.34 -27.21 -0.98
C LEU A 212 -31.76 -26.32 -2.15
N ILE A 213 -32.70 -26.75 -3.00
CA ILE A 213 -33.24 -25.91 -4.09
C ILE A 213 -33.88 -24.63 -3.55
N ARG A 214 -34.72 -24.75 -2.51
CA ARG A 214 -35.38 -23.59 -1.89
C ARG A 214 -34.37 -22.63 -1.24
N VAL A 215 -33.38 -23.19 -0.56
CA VAL A 215 -32.27 -22.43 0.02
C VAL A 215 -31.47 -21.72 -1.08
N GLY A 216 -31.14 -22.41 -2.17
CA GLY A 216 -30.43 -21.82 -3.31
C GLY A 216 -31.20 -20.65 -3.93
N ALA A 217 -32.52 -20.77 -4.10
CA ALA A 217 -33.37 -19.67 -4.54
C ALA A 217 -33.34 -18.49 -3.56
N GLY A 218 -33.40 -18.77 -2.25
CA GLY A 218 -33.26 -17.74 -1.22
C GLY A 218 -31.89 -17.06 -1.24
N LEU A 219 -30.81 -17.80 -1.49
CA LEU A 219 -29.45 -17.26 -1.60
C LEU A 219 -29.30 -16.32 -2.82
N LEU A 220 -29.97 -16.60 -3.93
CA LEU A 220 -30.00 -15.70 -5.08
C LEU A 220 -30.66 -14.34 -4.78
N VAL A 221 -31.50 -14.26 -3.74
CA VAL A 221 -32.08 -13.00 -3.24
C VAL A 221 -31.21 -12.40 -2.15
N LEU A 222 -30.67 -13.22 -1.25
CA LEU A 222 -29.84 -12.77 -0.12
C LEU A 222 -28.51 -12.18 -0.58
N LEU A 223 -27.84 -12.77 -1.58
CA LEU A 223 -26.54 -12.29 -2.05
C LEU A 223 -26.59 -10.87 -2.62
N PRO A 224 -27.56 -10.47 -3.46
CA PRO A 224 -27.76 -9.07 -3.84
C PRO A 224 -27.99 -8.14 -2.65
N LEU A 225 -28.78 -8.56 -1.65
CA LEU A 225 -29.05 -7.76 -0.45
C LEU A 225 -27.77 -7.55 0.37
N LEU A 226 -26.99 -8.61 0.58
CA LEU A 226 -25.69 -8.54 1.24
C LEU A 226 -24.69 -7.72 0.43
N GLY A 227 -24.68 -7.86 -0.90
CA GLY A 227 -23.88 -7.03 -1.80
C GLY A 227 -24.25 -5.55 -1.70
N GLY A 228 -25.54 -5.25 -1.52
CA GLY A 228 -26.07 -3.92 -1.26
C GLY A 228 -25.56 -3.27 0.02
N LEU A 229 -25.06 -4.04 1.00
CA LEU A 229 -24.42 -3.49 2.21
C LEU A 229 -23.19 -2.64 1.87
N TYR A 230 -22.53 -2.90 0.73
CA TYR A 230 -21.41 -2.08 0.26
C TYR A 230 -21.84 -0.65 -0.11
N LEU A 231 -23.11 -0.47 -0.48
CA LEU A 231 -23.71 0.82 -0.87
C LEU A 231 -24.23 1.60 0.33
N LEU A 232 -24.16 1.06 1.56
CA LEU A 232 -24.60 1.78 2.74
C LEU A 232 -23.86 3.12 2.84
N PRO A 233 -24.57 4.22 3.19
CA PRO A 233 -24.00 5.56 3.20
C PRO A 233 -22.74 5.61 4.07
N ARG A 234 -21.65 6.08 3.47
CA ARG A 234 -20.40 6.37 4.17
C ARG A 234 -20.52 7.73 4.85
N ALA A 235 -19.58 8.03 5.75
CA ALA A 235 -19.34 9.43 6.11
C ALA A 235 -19.03 10.20 4.82
N THR A 236 -20.00 10.98 4.34
CA THR A 236 -19.83 11.83 3.16
C THR A 236 -19.26 13.16 3.60
N GLY A 237 -18.33 13.69 2.82
CA GLY A 237 -17.68 14.97 3.09
C GLY A 237 -17.46 15.73 1.80
N LYS A 238 -17.13 17.02 1.93
CA LYS A 238 -16.86 17.90 0.79
C LYS A 238 -15.66 17.44 -0.06
N LEU A 239 -14.77 16.64 0.51
CA LEU A 239 -13.57 16.08 -0.14
C LEU A 239 -13.37 14.66 0.37
N LEU A 240 -12.86 13.77 -0.48
CA LEU A 240 -12.40 12.44 -0.11
C LEU A 240 -10.87 12.41 0.00
N ALA A 241 -10.34 11.93 1.12
CA ALA A 241 -8.91 11.71 1.26
C ALA A 241 -8.51 10.25 0.97
N GLY A 242 -7.34 10.06 0.38
CA GLY A 242 -6.70 8.76 0.23
C GLY A 242 -5.36 8.76 0.94
N PHE A 243 -5.22 7.93 1.98
CA PHE A 243 -4.01 7.92 2.81
C PHE A 243 -3.29 6.58 2.83
N SER A 244 -1.96 6.61 2.87
CA SER A 244 -1.15 5.43 3.13
C SER A 244 -1.41 4.88 4.55
N PRO A 245 -1.29 3.55 4.78
CA PRO A 245 -1.59 2.98 6.08
C PRO A 245 -0.64 3.49 7.17
N GLU A 246 0.63 3.75 6.80
CA GLU A 246 1.65 4.38 7.65
C GLU A 246 1.18 5.76 8.12
N PHE A 247 0.76 6.62 7.19
CA PHE A 247 0.34 7.97 7.52
C PHE A 247 -0.89 8.00 8.44
N VAL A 248 -1.80 7.03 8.30
CA VAL A 248 -2.99 6.91 9.14
C VAL A 248 -2.66 6.56 10.59
N GLY A 249 -1.60 5.79 10.84
CA GLY A 249 -1.28 5.33 12.19
C GLY A 249 -0.19 6.10 12.93
N ARG A 250 0.64 6.87 12.22
CA ARG A 250 1.74 7.63 12.84
C ARG A 250 1.23 8.78 13.70
N ALA A 251 1.85 9.02 14.86
CA ALA A 251 1.49 10.14 15.73
C ALA A 251 1.67 11.51 15.05
N ASP A 252 2.74 11.67 14.25
CA ASP A 252 3.03 12.84 13.42
C ASP A 252 2.34 12.81 12.05
N GLY A 253 1.45 11.84 11.80
CA GLY A 253 0.64 11.71 10.59
C GLY A 253 -0.80 12.22 10.76
N LEU A 254 -1.78 11.46 10.28
CA LEU A 254 -3.20 11.83 10.35
C LEU A 254 -3.72 12.09 11.78
N PRO A 255 -3.38 11.31 12.83
CA PRO A 255 -3.71 11.60 14.22
C PRO A 255 -3.26 13.00 14.67
N GLY A 256 -1.99 13.36 14.42
CA GLY A 256 -1.43 14.67 14.74
C GLY A 256 -2.19 15.80 14.03
N LEU A 257 -2.48 15.61 12.73
CA LEU A 257 -3.26 16.57 11.95
C LEU A 257 -4.71 16.71 12.43
N LYS A 258 -5.38 15.61 12.80
CA LYS A 258 -6.75 15.65 13.33
C LYS A 258 -6.82 16.46 14.63
N THR A 259 -5.82 16.34 15.49
CA THR A 259 -5.72 17.12 16.73
C THR A 259 -5.39 18.58 16.45
N ALA A 260 -4.32 18.84 15.70
CA ALA A 260 -3.82 20.19 15.47
C ALA A 260 -4.75 21.04 14.59
N TYR A 261 -5.34 20.46 13.55
CA TYR A 261 -6.17 21.17 12.57
C TYR A 261 -7.67 20.89 12.69
N ARG A 262 -8.10 20.03 13.62
CA ARG A 262 -9.51 19.65 13.81
C ARG A 262 -10.15 19.04 12.55
N LEU A 263 -9.39 18.25 11.79
CA LEU A 263 -9.85 17.56 10.55
C LEU A 263 -10.78 16.35 10.84
N ARG A 264 -11.72 16.48 11.78
CA ARG A 264 -12.57 15.36 12.26
C ARG A 264 -13.59 14.87 11.23
N ARG A 265 -13.94 15.71 10.25
CA ARG A 265 -14.95 15.41 9.21
C ARG A 265 -14.35 15.10 7.83
N LEU A 266 -13.06 14.84 7.74
CA LEU A 266 -12.43 14.43 6.48
C LEU A 266 -12.65 12.92 6.29
N PRO A 267 -13.54 12.48 5.38
CA PRO A 267 -13.62 11.07 5.05
C PRO A 267 -12.32 10.65 4.38
N SER A 268 -11.82 9.47 4.74
CA SER A 268 -10.56 8.95 4.23
C SER A 268 -10.66 7.47 3.93
N VAL A 269 -10.14 7.05 2.79
CA VAL A 269 -9.86 5.65 2.47
C VAL A 269 -8.37 5.38 2.64
N VAL A 270 -8.05 4.13 2.96
CA VAL A 270 -6.65 3.67 2.98
C VAL A 270 -6.28 3.15 1.59
N LEU A 271 -5.13 3.58 1.10
CA LEU A 271 -4.56 3.21 -0.19
C LEU A 271 -3.15 2.67 0.01
N ALA A 272 -2.74 1.73 -0.85
CA ALA A 272 -1.33 1.36 -0.93
C ALA A 272 -0.46 2.59 -1.25
N PRO A 273 0.75 2.74 -0.67
CA PRO A 273 1.62 3.89 -0.94
C PRO A 273 1.89 4.14 -2.44
N ALA A 274 1.97 3.07 -3.23
CA ALA A 274 2.14 3.17 -4.69
C ALA A 274 0.92 3.78 -5.42
N LEU A 275 -0.28 3.63 -4.86
CA LEU A 275 -1.55 4.02 -5.48
C LEU A 275 -2.05 5.38 -5.04
N VAL A 276 -1.56 5.91 -3.92
CA VAL A 276 -2.00 7.20 -3.38
C VAL A 276 -1.91 8.32 -4.44
N TYR A 277 -0.79 8.41 -5.16
CA TYR A 277 -0.60 9.41 -6.22
C TYR A 277 -1.45 9.14 -7.48
N GLU A 278 -1.63 7.87 -7.87
CA GLU A 278 -2.50 7.52 -9.01
C GLU A 278 -3.96 7.84 -8.71
N ALA A 279 -4.44 7.57 -7.49
CA ALA A 279 -5.79 7.91 -7.06
C ALA A 279 -6.04 9.42 -7.12
N ALA A 280 -5.06 10.24 -6.71
CA ALA A 280 -5.14 11.69 -6.86
C ALA A 280 -5.16 12.12 -8.33
N ARG A 281 -4.34 11.49 -9.18
CA ARG A 281 -4.28 11.78 -10.63
C ARG A 281 -5.59 11.44 -11.34
N HIS A 282 -6.18 10.28 -11.04
CA HIS A 282 -7.43 9.80 -11.62
C HIS A 282 -8.69 10.43 -11.00
N GLN A 283 -8.52 11.34 -10.04
CA GLN A 283 -9.61 12.02 -9.32
C GLN A 283 -10.48 11.08 -8.47
N ASP A 284 -9.97 9.90 -8.12
CA ASP A 284 -10.63 8.97 -7.20
C ASP A 284 -10.63 9.50 -5.75
N VAL A 285 -9.64 10.33 -5.40
CA VAL A 285 -9.53 11.06 -4.13
C VAL A 285 -9.08 12.49 -4.38
N ASP A 286 -9.42 13.43 -3.50
CA ASP A 286 -9.13 14.86 -3.60
C ASP A 286 -7.88 15.30 -2.85
N LEU A 287 -7.54 14.57 -1.79
CA LEU A 287 -6.47 14.89 -0.87
C LEU A 287 -5.69 13.62 -0.58
N ILE A 288 -4.37 13.72 -0.60
CA ILE A 288 -3.51 12.58 -0.30
C ILE A 288 -2.39 12.93 0.66
N ASP A 289 -1.79 11.93 1.29
CA ASP A 289 -0.47 12.06 1.88
C ASP A 289 0.63 11.86 0.83
N GLY A 290 1.82 12.35 1.15
CA GLY A 290 3.00 12.15 0.33
C GLY A 290 4.21 12.82 0.95
N TYR A 291 5.29 12.86 0.18
CA TYR A 291 6.53 13.53 0.56
C TYR A 291 6.64 14.86 -0.19
N SER A 292 7.03 15.94 0.49
CA SER A 292 7.08 17.31 -0.07
C SER A 292 8.00 17.46 -1.29
N THR A 293 8.90 16.50 -1.52
CA THR A 293 9.90 16.51 -2.59
C THR A 293 9.67 15.42 -3.65
N ASP A 294 8.58 14.65 -3.55
CA ASP A 294 8.30 13.54 -4.47
C ASP A 294 8.16 14.00 -5.93
N GLY A 295 8.79 13.29 -6.87
CA GLY A 295 8.77 13.64 -8.29
C GLY A 295 7.36 13.68 -8.90
N ARG A 296 6.44 12.87 -8.37
CA ARG A 296 5.05 12.81 -8.84
C ARG A 296 4.25 14.07 -8.51
N ILE A 297 4.70 14.89 -7.57
CA ILE A 297 4.11 16.23 -7.35
C ILE A 297 4.16 17.04 -8.65
N ARG A 298 5.31 17.03 -9.34
CA ARG A 298 5.45 17.68 -10.63
C ARG A 298 4.76 16.92 -11.75
N ALA A 299 4.85 15.59 -11.75
CA ALA A 299 4.27 14.77 -12.82
C ALA A 299 2.74 14.92 -12.90
N TYR A 300 2.07 14.99 -11.76
CA TYR A 300 0.61 14.98 -11.65
C TYR A 300 0.01 16.35 -11.29
N ASP A 301 0.81 17.41 -11.44
CA ASP A 301 0.45 18.81 -11.12
C ASP A 301 -0.24 18.90 -9.75
N LEU A 302 0.44 18.40 -8.72
CA LEU A 302 -0.01 18.45 -7.34
C LEU A 302 0.60 19.65 -6.61
N ARG A 303 -0.11 20.12 -5.59
CA ARG A 303 0.31 21.15 -4.67
C ARG A 303 0.50 20.57 -3.28
N VAL A 304 1.67 20.80 -2.70
CA VAL A 304 1.94 20.63 -1.28
C VAL A 304 1.18 21.69 -0.49
N LEU A 305 0.31 21.29 0.44
CA LEU A 305 -0.36 22.20 1.35
C LEU A 305 0.61 22.61 2.46
N ARG A 306 0.70 23.92 2.73
CA ARG A 306 1.54 24.43 3.80
C ARG A 306 1.03 23.99 5.17
N ASP A 307 1.89 23.34 5.94
CA ASP A 307 1.67 23.02 7.36
C ASP A 307 1.96 24.24 8.24
N ASP A 308 0.98 25.14 8.34
CA ASP A 308 1.10 26.41 9.08
C ASP A 308 1.20 26.27 10.61
N ARG A 309 0.88 25.09 11.17
CA ARG A 309 1.01 24.74 12.59
C ARG A 309 2.22 23.85 12.91
N ARG A 310 3.01 23.46 11.90
CA ARG A 310 4.26 22.68 12.05
C ARG A 310 4.05 21.36 12.81
N VAL A 311 3.01 20.62 12.44
CA VAL A 311 2.76 19.26 12.94
C VAL A 311 3.86 18.32 12.44
N PHE A 312 4.29 18.49 11.20
CA PHE A 312 5.34 17.66 10.63
C PHE A 312 6.72 18.13 11.11
N PRO A 313 7.57 17.22 11.61
CA PRO A 313 8.94 17.55 11.97
C PRO A 313 9.74 18.04 10.75
N PRO A 314 10.85 18.78 10.96
CA PRO A 314 11.76 19.12 9.89
C PRO A 314 12.63 17.91 9.51
N TYR A 315 12.61 17.53 8.23
CA TYR A 315 13.39 16.47 7.60
C TYR A 315 14.35 17.08 6.57
N TYR A 316 15.25 17.93 7.04
CA TYR A 316 16.29 18.48 6.17
C TYR A 316 17.35 17.41 5.89
N ALA A 317 17.67 17.22 4.62
CA ALA A 317 18.71 16.29 4.21
C ALA A 317 20.11 16.86 4.49
N ALA A 318 20.97 16.06 5.08
CA ALA A 318 22.35 16.41 5.41
C ALA A 318 23.25 15.16 5.32
N PRO A 319 24.53 15.30 4.96
CA PRO A 319 25.44 14.16 4.96
C PRO A 319 25.85 13.82 6.40
N VAL A 320 25.83 12.53 6.73
CA VAL A 320 26.34 11.97 7.99
C VAL A 320 27.61 11.20 7.68
N VAL A 321 28.67 11.52 8.42
CA VAL A 321 30.03 11.08 8.10
C VAL A 321 30.75 10.54 9.32
N ARG A 322 31.67 9.60 9.08
CA ARG A 322 32.62 9.16 10.10
C ARG A 322 33.68 10.24 10.32
N PRO A 323 33.90 10.75 11.55
CA PRO A 323 34.94 11.75 11.80
C PRO A 323 36.36 11.31 11.43
N ALA A 324 36.64 10.00 11.46
CA ALA A 324 37.93 9.45 11.02
C ALA A 324 38.23 9.79 9.56
N LEU A 325 37.22 9.74 8.68
CA LEU A 325 37.36 10.11 7.27
C LEU A 325 37.80 11.57 7.12
N LEU A 326 37.15 12.48 7.85
CA LEU A 326 37.47 13.91 7.78
C LEU A 326 38.84 14.24 8.38
N ARG A 327 39.31 13.49 9.38
CA ARG A 327 40.67 13.65 9.93
C ARG A 327 41.75 13.17 8.96
N GLN A 328 41.49 12.06 8.26
CA GLN A 328 42.41 11.50 7.26
C GLN A 328 42.43 12.32 5.97
N HIS A 329 41.29 12.90 5.60
CA HIS A 329 41.09 13.69 4.38
C HIS A 329 40.38 15.01 4.69
N PRO A 330 41.07 16.00 5.32
CA PRO A 330 40.46 17.27 5.71
C PRO A 330 39.82 18.05 4.56
N GLU A 331 40.32 17.87 3.34
CA GLU A 331 39.80 18.49 2.11
C GLU A 331 38.34 18.12 1.84
N LEU A 332 37.87 16.95 2.29
CA LEU A 332 36.50 16.51 2.09
C LEU A 332 35.48 17.44 2.76
N THR A 333 35.85 18.10 3.86
CA THR A 333 34.94 19.05 4.53
C THR A 333 34.54 20.18 3.58
N ALA A 334 35.50 20.77 2.88
CA ALA A 334 35.25 21.84 1.92
C ALA A 334 34.53 21.32 0.67
N VAL A 335 34.86 20.12 0.19
CA VAL A 335 34.23 19.50 -0.98
C VAL A 335 32.75 19.19 -0.72
N LEU A 336 32.42 18.57 0.41
CA LEU A 336 31.04 18.22 0.76
C LEU A 336 30.19 19.47 1.04
N ALA A 337 30.79 20.52 1.61
CA ALA A 337 30.12 21.79 1.87
C ALA A 337 29.68 22.52 0.59
N GLN A 338 30.21 22.18 -0.59
CA GLN A 338 29.80 22.80 -1.86
C GLN A 338 28.31 22.60 -2.18
N LEU A 339 27.68 21.52 -1.68
CA LEU A 339 26.25 21.26 -1.87
C LEU A 339 25.37 21.86 -0.77
N ALA A 340 25.93 22.37 0.32
CA ALA A 340 25.16 22.96 1.40
C ALA A 340 24.33 24.15 0.89
N GLY A 341 23.03 24.13 1.16
CA GLY A 341 22.07 25.15 0.71
C GLY A 341 21.83 25.25 -0.81
N GLN A 342 22.36 24.34 -1.64
CA GLN A 342 22.24 24.44 -3.11
C GLN A 342 20.93 23.89 -3.68
N ILE A 343 20.21 23.09 -2.89
CA ILE A 343 19.04 22.36 -3.34
C ILE A 343 17.83 22.83 -2.53
N SER A 344 16.88 23.49 -3.17
CA SER A 344 15.56 23.80 -2.58
C SER A 344 14.58 22.64 -2.79
N ASP A 345 13.44 22.67 -2.08
CA ASP A 345 12.36 21.68 -2.24
C ASP A 345 11.95 21.52 -3.71
N SER A 346 11.72 22.64 -4.42
CA SER A 346 11.33 22.64 -5.84
C SER A 346 12.41 22.09 -6.78
N VAL A 347 13.68 22.33 -6.48
CA VAL A 347 14.80 21.74 -7.22
C VAL A 347 14.80 20.24 -6.99
N MET A 348 14.67 19.78 -5.74
CA MET A 348 14.67 18.35 -5.42
C MET A 348 13.48 17.63 -6.06
N THR A 349 12.27 18.20 -5.99
CA THR A 349 11.09 17.69 -6.72
C THR A 349 11.35 17.54 -8.21
N ASN A 350 12.06 18.49 -8.84
CA ASN A 350 12.39 18.38 -10.26
C ASN A 350 13.41 17.27 -10.55
N LEU A 351 14.41 17.09 -9.68
CA LEU A 351 15.40 16.03 -9.83
C LEU A 351 14.76 14.65 -9.63
N ASN A 352 13.92 14.49 -8.61
CA ASN A 352 13.14 13.27 -8.36
C ASN A 352 12.20 12.99 -9.55
N TYR A 353 11.49 13.99 -10.08
CA TYR A 353 10.65 13.83 -11.28
C TYR A 353 11.39 13.21 -12.47
N ARG A 354 12.64 13.63 -12.70
CA ARG A 354 13.45 13.10 -13.81
C ARG A 354 13.80 11.63 -13.63
N VAL A 355 13.98 11.16 -12.40
CA VAL A 355 14.31 9.76 -12.10
C VAL A 355 13.03 8.92 -11.98
N ASP A 356 12.10 9.32 -11.13
CA ASP A 356 10.90 8.54 -10.80
C ASP A 356 9.93 8.42 -11.98
N TYR A 357 9.75 9.51 -12.74
CA TYR A 357 8.73 9.58 -13.79
C TYR A 357 9.30 9.54 -15.21
N LEU A 358 10.42 10.23 -15.46
CA LEU A 358 11.09 10.20 -16.78
C LEU A 358 12.10 9.05 -16.91
N HIS A 359 12.30 8.25 -15.85
CA HIS A 359 13.19 7.09 -15.83
C HIS A 359 14.64 7.41 -16.27
N GLN A 360 15.12 8.63 -15.99
CA GLN A 360 16.51 9.01 -16.26
C GLN A 360 17.44 8.42 -15.21
N GLU A 361 18.63 8.02 -15.62
CA GLU A 361 19.69 7.53 -14.72
C GLU A 361 20.05 8.58 -13.65
N PRO A 362 20.05 8.23 -12.34
CA PRO A 362 20.35 9.17 -11.26
C PRO A 362 21.69 9.89 -11.43
N ARG A 363 22.71 9.18 -11.93
CA ARG A 363 24.04 9.74 -12.21
C ARG A 363 23.99 10.86 -13.26
N ALA A 364 23.21 10.67 -14.33
CA ALA A 364 23.06 11.68 -15.37
C ALA A 364 22.31 12.92 -14.83
N VAL A 365 21.28 12.70 -14.00
CA VAL A 365 20.53 13.76 -13.33
C VAL A 365 21.43 14.58 -12.39
N ALA A 366 22.22 13.90 -11.55
CA ALA A 366 23.17 14.51 -10.63
C ALA A 366 24.25 15.32 -11.35
N HIS A 367 24.89 14.74 -12.38
CA HIS A 367 25.91 15.45 -13.17
C HIS A 367 25.33 16.68 -13.87
N ALA A 368 24.12 16.59 -14.45
CA ALA A 368 23.47 17.72 -15.09
C ALA A 368 23.20 18.86 -14.10
N PHE A 369 22.77 18.53 -12.87
CA PHE A 369 22.59 19.52 -11.82
C PHE A 369 23.90 20.20 -11.43
N LEU A 370 24.95 19.40 -11.16
CA LEU A 370 26.26 19.93 -10.78
C LEU A 370 26.86 20.83 -11.87
N ARG A 371 26.70 20.47 -13.16
CA ARG A 371 27.15 21.31 -14.29
C ARG A 371 26.43 22.65 -14.32
N ARG A 372 25.10 22.65 -14.16
CA ARG A 372 24.29 23.89 -14.13
C ARG A 372 24.66 24.80 -12.95
N ARG A 373 25.11 24.23 -11.82
CA ARG A 373 25.58 24.97 -10.65
C ARG A 373 27.06 25.37 -10.72
N GLY A 374 27.78 25.00 -11.79
CA GLY A 374 29.23 25.25 -11.90
C GLY A 374 30.08 24.42 -10.92
N LEU A 375 29.51 23.37 -10.32
CA LEU A 375 30.16 22.50 -9.33
C LEU A 375 30.77 21.24 -9.95
N TRP A 376 30.37 20.88 -11.17
CA TRP A 376 30.91 19.70 -11.84
C TRP A 376 32.31 19.94 -12.37
N ARG A 377 33.22 19.03 -12.06
CA ARG A 377 34.59 18.97 -12.59
C ARG A 377 34.82 17.60 -13.21
N GLN A 378 35.67 17.54 -14.24
CA GLN A 378 36.05 16.27 -14.83
C GLN A 378 36.76 15.40 -13.78
N PRO A 379 36.33 14.13 -13.60
CA PRO A 379 36.96 13.22 -12.64
C PRO A 379 38.46 13.09 -12.90
N ARG A 380 39.27 13.18 -11.84
CA ARG A 380 40.69 12.82 -11.92
C ARG A 380 40.81 11.29 -11.78
N PRO A 381 41.64 10.62 -12.59
CA PRO A 381 41.94 9.20 -12.37
C PRO A 381 42.49 9.03 -10.95
N ALA A 382 41.93 8.08 -10.19
CA ALA A 382 42.48 7.75 -8.89
C ALA A 382 43.88 7.14 -9.08
N ALA A 383 44.86 7.61 -8.30
CA ALA A 383 46.20 7.02 -8.34
C ALA A 383 46.15 5.55 -7.90
N PRO A 384 47.03 4.67 -8.42
CA PRO A 384 47.17 3.32 -7.90
C PRO A 384 47.39 3.35 -6.38
N GLY A 385 46.56 2.62 -5.63
CA GLY A 385 46.61 2.62 -4.15
C GLY A 385 45.92 3.80 -3.45
N ALA A 386 45.20 4.66 -4.18
CA ALA A 386 44.44 5.75 -3.58
C ALA A 386 43.44 5.24 -2.53
N ALA A 387 43.30 5.99 -1.43
CA ALA A 387 42.30 5.73 -0.42
C ALA A 387 40.88 5.75 -1.04
N VAL A 388 40.06 4.80 -0.63
CA VAL A 388 38.68 4.61 -1.13
C VAL A 388 37.69 5.17 -0.13
N VAL A 389 36.88 6.14 -0.56
CA VAL A 389 35.74 6.64 0.20
C VAL A 389 34.51 5.85 -0.17
N ARG A 390 33.87 5.19 0.80
CA ARG A 390 32.67 4.37 0.57
C ARG A 390 31.42 5.18 0.89
N LEU A 391 30.57 5.39 -0.10
CA LEU A 391 29.34 6.15 0.05
C LEU A 391 28.13 5.19 0.02
N GLY A 392 27.19 5.35 0.95
CA GLY A 392 25.97 4.55 1.01
C GLY A 392 24.69 5.33 0.68
N SER A 393 23.64 4.65 0.24
CA SER A 393 22.31 5.26 0.07
C SER A 393 21.16 4.32 0.43
N LYS A 394 20.02 4.93 0.76
CA LYS A 394 18.75 4.20 0.91
C LYS A 394 18.14 3.83 -0.45
N ILE A 395 17.01 3.11 -0.41
CA ILE A 395 16.31 2.52 -1.55
C ILE A 395 15.29 3.45 -2.25
N PHE A 396 15.66 4.69 -2.56
CA PHE A 396 14.77 5.60 -3.31
C PHE A 396 15.53 6.65 -4.12
N ALA A 397 14.88 7.21 -5.15
CA ALA A 397 15.49 8.04 -6.18
C ALA A 397 16.31 9.22 -5.64
N GLU A 398 15.74 10.00 -4.72
CA GLU A 398 16.42 11.13 -4.09
C GLU A 398 17.78 10.74 -3.51
N GLN A 399 17.84 9.61 -2.80
CA GLN A 399 19.06 9.13 -2.17
C GLN A 399 20.11 8.69 -3.19
N TYR A 400 19.71 8.10 -4.31
CA TYR A 400 20.62 7.80 -5.42
C TYR A 400 21.17 9.07 -6.07
N ILE A 401 20.30 10.07 -6.29
CA ILE A 401 20.72 11.36 -6.87
C ILE A 401 21.74 12.05 -5.96
N LEU A 402 21.45 12.15 -4.65
CA LEU A 402 22.36 12.77 -3.69
C LEU A 402 23.69 12.02 -3.58
N LEU A 403 23.66 10.68 -3.58
CA LEU A 403 24.87 9.88 -3.57
C LEU A 403 25.77 10.18 -4.78
N GLU A 404 25.19 10.21 -5.97
CA GLU A 404 25.90 10.50 -7.21
C GLU A 404 26.46 11.92 -7.25
N MET A 405 25.75 12.89 -6.64
CA MET A 405 26.28 14.25 -6.49
C MET A 405 27.54 14.27 -5.61
N TYR A 406 27.51 13.61 -4.46
CA TYR A 406 28.69 13.51 -3.59
C TYR A 406 29.83 12.73 -4.24
N ALA A 407 29.53 11.62 -4.91
CA ALA A 407 30.52 10.83 -5.63
C ALA A 407 31.22 11.64 -6.72
N ALA A 408 30.46 12.41 -7.51
CA ALA A 408 31.01 13.28 -8.54
C ALA A 408 31.85 14.43 -7.97
N LEU A 409 31.42 15.04 -6.85
CA LEU A 409 32.19 16.08 -6.18
C LEU A 409 33.52 15.57 -5.65
N ILE A 410 33.55 14.42 -4.99
CA ILE A 410 34.79 13.84 -4.46
C ILE A 410 35.74 13.53 -5.63
N ARG A 411 35.28 12.80 -6.65
CA ARG A 411 36.10 12.44 -7.83
C ARG A 411 36.64 13.64 -8.60
N GLY A 412 35.90 14.74 -8.63
CA GLY A 412 36.28 15.96 -9.35
C GLY A 412 37.18 16.92 -8.57
N ASN A 413 37.27 16.77 -7.24
CA ASN A 413 37.98 17.72 -6.36
C ASN A 413 39.11 17.09 -5.56
N THR A 414 39.21 15.77 -5.48
CA THR A 414 40.26 15.07 -4.74
C THR A 414 40.93 14.01 -5.61
N ASN A 415 41.99 13.37 -5.08
CA ASN A 415 42.64 12.23 -5.71
C ASN A 415 42.13 10.88 -5.14
N LEU A 416 41.00 10.90 -4.42
CA LEU A 416 40.44 9.73 -3.75
C LEU A 416 39.60 8.90 -4.71
N ALA A 417 39.66 7.57 -4.53
CA ALA A 417 38.72 6.68 -5.17
C ALA A 417 37.37 6.73 -4.44
N VAL A 418 36.28 6.49 -5.17
CA VAL A 418 34.92 6.47 -4.61
C VAL A 418 34.22 5.18 -5.00
N GLU A 419 33.75 4.46 -4.00
CA GLU A 419 32.89 3.28 -4.13
C GLU A 419 31.48 3.64 -3.65
N THR A 420 30.47 3.33 -4.45
CA THR A 420 29.05 3.59 -4.13
C THR A 420 28.35 2.29 -3.78
N LYS A 421 27.71 2.25 -2.62
CA LYS A 421 26.85 1.15 -2.16
C LYS A 421 25.41 1.64 -2.11
N THR A 422 24.73 1.53 -3.25
CA THR A 422 23.34 1.96 -3.39
C THR A 422 22.38 0.89 -2.90
N GLY A 423 21.24 1.31 -2.39
CA GLY A 423 20.12 0.41 -2.13
C GLY A 423 20.35 -0.53 -0.95
N LEU A 424 21.13 -0.09 0.05
CA LEU A 424 21.43 -0.87 1.26
C LEU A 424 20.16 -1.24 2.04
N GLY A 425 19.13 -0.39 1.96
CA GLY A 425 17.83 -0.59 2.60
C GLY A 425 17.30 0.70 3.21
N GLY A 426 16.58 0.57 4.33
CA GLY A 426 16.09 1.72 5.09
C GLY A 426 17.15 2.40 5.96
N THR A 427 16.71 3.39 6.75
CA THR A 427 17.52 4.15 7.70
C THR A 427 18.42 3.29 8.57
N THR A 428 17.88 2.28 9.25
CA THR A 428 18.62 1.48 10.23
C THR A 428 19.78 0.74 9.59
N ILE A 429 19.60 0.20 8.38
CA ILE A 429 20.66 -0.53 7.67
C ILE A 429 21.77 0.42 7.23
N CYS A 430 21.43 1.59 6.68
CA CYS A 430 22.43 2.61 6.31
C CYS A 430 23.19 3.13 7.54
N PHE A 431 22.48 3.36 8.65
CA PHE A 431 23.08 3.80 9.90
C PHE A 431 24.03 2.77 10.49
N GLU A 432 23.66 1.49 10.53
CA GLU A 432 24.53 0.41 11.00
C GLU A 432 25.74 0.20 10.08
N ALA A 433 25.56 0.33 8.76
CA ALA A 433 26.66 0.30 7.80
C ALA A 433 27.66 1.43 8.06
N LEU A 434 27.19 2.63 8.40
CA LEU A 434 28.06 3.77 8.75
C LEU A 434 28.77 3.52 10.09
N ARG A 435 28.04 3.03 11.11
CA ARG A 435 28.58 2.77 12.45
C ARG A 435 29.66 1.68 12.45
N THR A 436 29.49 0.65 11.62
CA THR A 436 30.42 -0.48 11.49
C THR A 436 31.57 -0.22 10.49
N GLY A 437 31.55 0.91 9.77
CA GLY A 437 32.57 1.26 8.78
C GLY A 437 32.42 0.56 7.43
N ALA A 438 31.27 -0.08 7.17
CA ALA A 438 30.97 -0.64 5.86
C ALA A 438 30.75 0.46 4.79
N ILE A 439 30.35 1.66 5.23
CA ILE A 439 30.36 2.93 4.50
C ILE A 439 30.96 4.03 5.36
N ASP A 440 31.42 5.12 4.74
CA ASP A 440 32.05 6.27 5.39
C ASP A 440 31.15 7.52 5.42
N LEU A 441 30.18 7.61 4.50
CA LEU A 441 29.24 8.70 4.35
C LEU A 441 27.91 8.22 3.78
N TYR A 442 26.79 8.79 4.23
CA TYR A 442 25.51 8.74 3.51
C TYR A 442 24.65 9.99 3.79
N PRO A 443 23.71 10.37 2.90
CA PRO A 443 22.73 11.42 3.18
C PRO A 443 21.61 10.93 4.11
N GLU A 444 21.32 11.67 5.19
CA GLU A 444 20.24 11.38 6.15
C GLU A 444 19.41 12.63 6.44
N TYR A 445 18.20 12.43 6.99
CA TYR A 445 17.23 13.48 7.26
C TYR A 445 17.13 13.75 8.76
N THR A 446 17.12 15.03 9.13
CA THR A 446 17.07 15.43 10.55
C THR A 446 15.90 14.83 11.32
N GLY A 447 14.71 14.73 10.70
CA GLY A 447 13.53 14.13 11.33
C GLY A 447 13.70 12.64 11.59
N THR A 448 14.34 11.92 10.68
CA THR A 448 14.70 10.51 10.86
C THR A 448 15.76 10.34 11.95
N GLY A 449 16.81 11.16 11.95
CA GLY A 449 17.81 11.19 13.01
C GLY A 449 17.18 11.41 14.40
N LEU A 450 16.20 12.31 14.48
CA LEU A 450 15.48 12.62 15.72
C LEU A 450 14.54 11.49 16.15
N LEU A 451 13.60 11.10 15.29
CA LEU A 451 12.46 10.26 15.68
C LEU A 451 12.72 8.76 15.56
N VAL A 452 13.68 8.34 14.73
CA VAL A 452 13.97 6.92 14.50
C VAL A 452 15.25 6.50 15.21
N LEU A 453 16.32 7.30 15.12
CA LEU A 453 17.63 6.89 15.62
C LEU A 453 17.89 7.35 17.06
N LEU A 454 17.52 8.58 17.42
CA LEU A 454 17.75 9.11 18.78
C LEU A 454 16.61 8.84 19.77
N GLN A 455 15.36 8.83 19.26
CA GLN A 455 14.13 8.60 20.03
C GLN A 455 14.11 9.32 21.39
N PRO A 456 14.24 10.66 21.42
CA PRO A 456 14.24 11.39 22.67
C PRO A 456 12.86 11.39 23.33
N SER A 457 12.80 11.76 24.61
CA SER A 457 11.53 11.85 25.34
C SER A 457 10.61 12.96 24.78
N ALA A 458 9.32 12.84 25.03
CA ALA A 458 8.32 13.82 24.58
C ALA A 458 8.65 15.26 25.02
N ALA A 459 9.10 15.45 26.27
CA ALA A 459 9.51 16.76 26.78
C ALA A 459 10.65 17.40 25.97
N VAL A 460 11.58 16.59 25.46
CA VAL A 460 12.65 17.08 24.58
C VAL A 460 12.06 17.48 23.22
N LEU A 461 11.19 16.65 22.63
CA LEU A 461 10.54 16.97 21.36
C LEU A 461 9.78 18.30 21.43
N ASP A 462 9.03 18.51 22.52
CA ASP A 462 8.30 19.75 22.78
C ASP A 462 9.24 20.96 22.89
N SER A 463 10.37 20.80 23.58
CA SER A 463 11.37 21.88 23.74
C SER A 463 12.00 22.34 22.41
N LEU A 464 12.13 21.44 21.42
CA LEU A 464 12.67 21.77 20.10
C LEU A 464 11.65 22.60 19.29
N GLY A 465 10.36 22.41 19.56
CA GLY A 465 9.25 23.16 18.94
C GLY A 465 9.20 23.04 17.42
N GLY A 466 9.69 21.92 16.86
CA GLY A 466 9.74 21.67 15.42
C GLY A 466 10.60 22.66 14.62
N ARG A 467 11.48 23.45 15.27
CA ARG A 467 12.29 24.47 14.58
C ARG A 467 13.50 23.82 13.91
N PRO A 468 13.75 24.03 12.60
CA PRO A 468 14.84 23.34 11.89
C PRO A 468 16.23 23.51 12.52
N PRO A 469 16.68 24.73 12.91
CA PRO A 469 18.00 24.88 13.53
C PRO A 469 18.11 24.18 14.89
N ALA A 470 17.03 24.19 15.69
CA ALA A 470 17.00 23.53 16.99
C ALA A 470 17.07 22.01 16.85
N VAL A 471 16.29 21.44 15.92
CA VAL A 471 16.30 20.01 15.62
C VAL A 471 17.66 19.58 15.08
N PHE A 472 18.22 20.29 14.10
CA PHE A 472 19.54 19.98 13.56
C PHE A 472 20.63 20.03 14.65
N GLY A 473 20.67 21.10 15.44
CA GLY A 473 21.65 21.23 16.52
C GLY A 473 21.54 20.16 17.61
N TYR A 474 20.31 19.71 17.91
CA TYR A 474 20.09 18.57 18.81
C TYR A 474 20.61 17.27 18.19
N VAL A 475 20.18 16.96 16.96
CA VAL A 475 20.57 15.74 16.25
C VAL A 475 22.09 15.65 16.10
N GLN A 476 22.73 16.71 15.62
CA GLN A 476 24.19 16.76 15.45
C GLN A 476 24.93 16.50 16.76
N ARG A 477 24.54 17.19 17.85
CA ARG A 477 25.19 17.05 19.16
C ARG A 477 25.03 15.63 19.72
N GLU A 478 23.81 15.08 19.65
CA GLU A 478 23.53 13.76 20.19
C GLU A 478 24.16 12.64 19.37
N PHE A 479 24.25 12.77 18.05
CA PHE A 479 24.98 11.80 17.22
C PHE A 479 26.48 11.80 17.53
N ARG A 480 27.07 12.99 17.70
CA ARG A 480 28.47 13.11 18.10
C ARG A 480 28.69 12.46 19.47
N ARG A 481 27.78 12.70 20.43
CA ARG A 481 27.87 12.17 21.80
C ARG A 481 27.66 10.66 21.89
N ARG A 482 26.62 10.12 21.24
CA ARG A 482 26.21 8.71 21.38
C ARG A 482 26.92 7.77 20.42
N TYR A 483 27.24 8.24 19.22
CA TYR A 483 27.71 7.39 18.13
C TYR A 483 29.08 7.80 17.59
N GLY A 484 29.61 8.96 18.00
CA GLY A 484 30.85 9.48 17.44
C GLY A 484 30.74 9.77 15.94
N LEU A 485 29.55 10.13 15.45
CA LEU A 485 29.26 10.44 14.05
C LEU A 485 28.98 11.94 13.88
N GLU A 486 29.35 12.49 12.73
CA GLU A 486 29.23 13.92 12.45
C GLU A 486 28.15 14.18 11.39
N TRP A 487 27.28 15.15 11.66
CA TRP A 487 26.34 15.69 10.66
C TRP A 487 26.93 16.97 10.09
N LEU A 488 27.02 17.09 8.75
CA LEU A 488 27.44 18.35 8.12
C LEU A 488 26.22 19.23 7.79
N ALA A 489 26.49 20.40 7.21
CA ALA A 489 25.47 21.37 6.87
C ALA A 489 24.37 20.78 5.96
N PRO A 490 23.09 21.11 6.21
CA PRO A 490 21.99 20.65 5.36
C PRO A 490 22.09 21.14 3.91
N LEU A 491 21.56 20.32 3.00
CA LEU A 491 21.55 20.53 1.55
C LEU A 491 20.63 21.68 1.08
N GLY A 492 19.67 22.08 1.93
CA GLY A 492 18.79 23.22 1.69
C GLY A 492 17.31 22.89 1.49
N PHE A 493 16.94 21.60 1.40
CA PHE A 493 15.57 21.16 1.18
C PHE A 493 15.05 20.31 2.35
N ASN A 494 13.73 20.32 2.53
CA ASN A 494 13.01 19.64 3.59
C ASN A 494 12.08 18.56 3.01
N ASN A 495 12.49 17.29 3.10
CA ASN A 495 11.69 16.15 2.64
C ASN A 495 10.79 15.60 3.75
N THR A 496 9.71 16.32 4.04
CA THR A 496 8.79 16.00 5.13
C THR A 496 7.50 15.38 4.58
N TYR A 497 6.70 14.77 5.46
CA TYR A 497 5.33 14.39 5.12
C TYR A 497 4.52 15.62 4.75
N ALA A 498 3.62 15.45 3.80
CA ALA A 498 2.80 16.52 3.25
C ALA A 498 1.39 16.04 2.98
N LEU A 499 0.44 16.97 3.07
CA LEU A 499 -0.85 16.82 2.40
C LEU A 499 -0.75 17.41 1.00
N LEU A 500 -1.17 16.65 -0.01
CA LEU A 500 -1.14 17.06 -1.41
C LEU A 500 -2.57 17.14 -1.98
N MET A 501 -2.82 18.14 -2.80
CA MET A 501 -4.05 18.29 -3.59
C MET A 501 -3.70 18.59 -5.04
N ARG A 502 -4.57 18.22 -5.99
CA ARG A 502 -4.40 18.67 -7.39
C ARG A 502 -4.32 20.20 -7.45
N GLN A 503 -3.35 20.73 -8.18
CA GLN A 503 -3.06 22.16 -8.22
C GLN A 503 -4.25 22.99 -8.74
N GLN A 504 -4.97 22.48 -9.75
CA GLN A 504 -6.19 23.11 -10.26
C GLN A 504 -7.31 23.15 -9.20
N GLN A 505 -7.58 22.02 -8.53
CA GLN A 505 -8.60 21.92 -7.48
C GLN A 505 -8.27 22.83 -6.30
N ALA A 506 -7.01 22.83 -5.85
CA ALA A 506 -6.54 23.68 -4.76
C ALA A 506 -6.75 25.17 -5.09
N ARG A 507 -6.55 25.59 -6.35
CA ARG A 507 -6.83 26.97 -6.80
C ARG A 507 -8.33 27.29 -6.80
N GLN A 508 -9.16 26.40 -7.36
CA GLN A 508 -10.61 26.57 -7.40
C GLN A 508 -11.21 26.70 -6.00
N LEU A 509 -10.71 25.93 -5.04
CA LEU A 509 -11.18 25.96 -3.65
C LEU A 509 -10.48 27.02 -2.78
N GLY A 510 -9.47 27.73 -3.30
CA GLY A 510 -8.69 28.71 -2.53
C GLY A 510 -7.87 28.10 -1.38
N ILE A 511 -7.45 26.83 -1.50
CA ILE A 511 -6.72 26.08 -0.48
C ILE A 511 -5.23 26.05 -0.80
N THR A 512 -4.41 26.63 0.08
CA THR A 512 -2.94 26.60 0.00
C THR A 512 -2.27 26.12 1.29
N SER A 513 -3.02 26.04 2.40
CA SER A 513 -2.54 25.56 3.70
C SER A 513 -3.52 24.58 4.35
N ILE A 514 -3.02 23.80 5.30
CA ILE A 514 -3.84 22.82 6.03
C ILE A 514 -4.90 23.54 6.91
N SER A 515 -4.62 24.73 7.45
CA SER A 515 -5.64 25.55 8.10
C SER A 515 -6.74 26.04 7.15
N GLN A 516 -6.42 26.35 5.90
CA GLN A 516 -7.45 26.67 4.89
C GLN A 516 -8.29 25.45 4.54
N LEU A 517 -7.67 24.29 4.37
CA LEU A 517 -8.39 23.02 4.20
C LEU A 517 -9.35 22.75 5.37
N SER A 518 -8.88 22.92 6.61
CA SER A 518 -9.71 22.78 7.81
C SER A 518 -10.92 23.72 7.81
N ARG A 519 -10.74 24.98 7.39
CA ARG A 519 -11.86 25.94 7.26
C ARG A 519 -12.84 25.53 6.17
N TYR A 520 -12.36 25.03 5.03
CA TYR A 520 -13.21 24.57 3.93
C TYR A 520 -14.09 23.36 4.33
N LEU A 521 -13.54 22.47 5.16
CA LEU A 521 -14.24 21.26 5.65
C LEU A 521 -15.25 21.53 6.78
N ARG A 522 -15.21 22.71 7.41
CA ARG A 522 -16.26 23.16 8.33
C ARG A 522 -17.51 23.56 7.56
#